data_AF-A0A2V9Q7V3-F1
#
_entry.id   AF-A0A2V9Q7V3-F1
#
_cell.length_a   1.000
_cell.length_b   1.000
_cell.length_c   1.000
_cell.angle_alpha   90.00
_cell.angle_beta   90.00
_cell.angle_gamma   90.00
#
_symmetry.space_group_name_H-M   'P 1'
#
loop_
_entity.id
_entity.type
_entity.pdbx_description
1 polymer ?
#
loop_
_entity_poly.entity_id
_entity_poly.type
_entity_poly.pdbx_seq_one_letter_code
_entity_poly.pdbx_strand_id
1 'polypeptide(L)'
;MKKGHNLSKSEVVEQIPLACSDELAAVEFLEAQRWGNTPACVHCGSVDVYKMTDAKTGERSRRYLWRCRDCKQQFTVRIGTVYEESRIELRHWCYAFWRACTSKKGVSALEIKRHCQISYKSALFLMNRIRFAMAPDDYRPQLTGTVECDEVYIGPRKPRFRGASGPGRSTSKTPVFCAVERQGELRRRVVADVT
;
A
#
# COMPACT_ATOMS: atom_id res chain seq x y z
N MET A 1 5.08 -28.17 30.13
CA MET A 1 4.43 -27.90 28.82
C MET A 1 5.11 -26.69 28.18
N LYS A 2 5.86 -26.88 27.08
CA LYS A 2 6.46 -25.77 26.33
C LYS A 2 5.31 -24.99 25.68
N LYS A 3 4.96 -23.81 26.22
CA LYS A 3 4.10 -22.84 25.53
C LYS A 3 4.93 -22.21 24.39
N GLY A 4 5.15 -22.97 23.33
CA GLY A 4 5.72 -22.42 22.10
C GLY A 4 4.68 -21.55 21.43
N HIS A 5 5.03 -20.30 21.10
CA HIS A 5 4.20 -19.49 20.22
C HIS A 5 4.10 -20.21 18.86
N ASN A 6 2.92 -20.73 18.51
CA ASN A 6 2.64 -21.41 17.23
C ASN A 6 2.48 -20.41 16.07
N LEU A 7 3.46 -19.54 15.87
CA LEU A 7 3.51 -18.71 14.67
C LEU A 7 4.27 -19.49 13.60
N SER A 8 3.60 -19.81 12.49
CA SER A 8 4.26 -20.37 11.31
C SER A 8 5.34 -19.40 10.84
N LYS A 9 6.55 -19.92 10.57
CA LYS A 9 7.61 -19.11 9.97
C LYS A 9 7.17 -18.69 8.58
N SER A 10 6.81 -17.42 8.42
CA SER A 10 6.43 -16.86 7.13
C SER A 10 7.68 -16.51 6.34
N GLU A 11 7.87 -17.16 5.19
CA GLU A 11 8.98 -16.89 4.28
C GLU A 11 9.08 -15.40 3.89
N VAL A 12 7.93 -14.73 3.72
CA VAL A 12 7.84 -13.29 3.47
C VAL A 12 8.52 -12.45 4.57
N VAL A 13 8.36 -12.85 5.84
CA VAL A 13 8.93 -12.11 6.98
C VAL A 13 10.44 -12.29 7.05
N GLU A 14 10.95 -13.43 6.58
CA GLU A 14 12.38 -13.71 6.51
C GLU A 14 13.06 -12.95 5.35
N GLN A 15 12.39 -12.82 4.20
CA GLN A 15 12.95 -12.17 3.02
C GLN A 15 12.84 -10.64 3.04
N ILE A 16 11.83 -10.07 3.71
CA ILE A 16 11.55 -8.64 3.64
C ILE A 16 12.69 -7.72 4.11
N PRO A 17 13.53 -8.06 5.13
CA PRO A 17 14.63 -7.19 5.53
C PRO A 17 15.67 -7.02 4.41
N LEU A 18 15.99 -8.09 3.67
CA LEU A 18 16.92 -8.05 2.54
C LEU A 18 16.35 -7.19 1.40
N ALA A 19 15.06 -7.37 1.10
CA ALA A 19 14.34 -6.54 0.13
C ALA A 19 14.29 -5.05 0.52
N CYS A 20 14.42 -4.71 1.80
CA CYS A 20 14.50 -3.32 2.24
C CYS A 20 15.90 -2.71 2.09
N SER A 21 16.95 -3.52 2.09
CA SER A 21 18.34 -3.05 2.02
C SER A 21 18.86 -2.87 0.59
N ASP A 22 18.45 -3.74 -0.33
CA ASP A 22 19.00 -3.78 -1.69
C ASP A 22 17.90 -3.65 -2.76
N GLU A 23 18.17 -2.91 -3.84
CA GLU A 23 17.17 -2.63 -4.87
C GLU A 23 16.93 -3.85 -5.78
N LEU A 24 17.96 -4.63 -6.10
CA LEU A 24 17.77 -5.87 -6.88
C LEU A 24 16.97 -6.88 -6.06
N ALA A 25 17.31 -7.07 -4.79
CA ALA A 25 16.54 -7.93 -3.89
C ALA A 25 15.08 -7.45 -3.75
N ALA A 26 14.84 -6.14 -3.70
CA ALA A 26 13.49 -5.58 -3.66
C ALA A 26 12.68 -5.91 -4.93
N VAL A 27 13.32 -5.79 -6.10
CA VAL A 27 12.72 -6.14 -7.39
C VAL A 27 12.34 -7.60 -7.40
N GLU A 28 13.28 -8.49 -7.08
CA GLU A 28 13.06 -9.94 -7.15
C GLU A 28 12.03 -10.41 -6.13
N PHE A 29 12.04 -9.83 -4.92
CA PHE A 29 11.02 -10.06 -3.91
C PHE A 29 9.63 -9.69 -4.44
N LEU A 30 9.46 -8.50 -5.02
CA LEU A 30 8.18 -8.07 -5.57
C LEU A 30 7.77 -8.86 -6.82
N GLU A 31 8.71 -9.29 -7.66
CA GLU A 31 8.45 -10.18 -8.79
C GLU A 31 7.91 -11.53 -8.30
N ALA A 32 8.53 -12.11 -7.26
CA ALA A 32 8.09 -13.35 -6.64
C ALA A 32 6.70 -13.20 -5.98
N GLN A 33 6.44 -12.10 -5.28
CA GLN A 33 5.10 -11.85 -4.70
C GLN A 33 4.02 -11.67 -5.77
N ARG A 34 4.37 -11.12 -6.94
CA ARG A 34 3.40 -10.83 -8.01
C ARG A 34 3.09 -12.05 -8.87
N TRP A 35 4.10 -12.80 -9.27
CA TRP A 35 3.97 -13.87 -10.27
C TRP A 35 4.31 -15.26 -9.74
N GLY A 36 4.87 -15.36 -8.53
CA GLY A 36 5.43 -16.60 -8.02
C GLY A 36 6.45 -17.17 -9.00
N ASN A 37 6.19 -18.40 -9.44
CA ASN A 37 7.05 -19.13 -10.38
C ASN A 37 6.65 -18.94 -11.85
N THR A 38 5.57 -18.21 -12.15
CA THR A 38 5.03 -18.10 -13.51
C THR A 38 4.90 -16.63 -13.92
N PRO A 39 6.01 -15.96 -14.28
CA PRO A 39 5.99 -14.61 -14.83
C PRO A 39 5.10 -14.55 -16.06
N ALA A 40 4.17 -13.59 -16.09
CA ALA A 40 3.26 -13.38 -17.21
C ALA A 40 3.32 -11.93 -17.68
N CYS A 41 3.19 -11.74 -19.00
CA CYS A 41 3.17 -10.42 -19.61
C CYS A 41 1.93 -9.65 -19.16
N VAL A 42 2.15 -8.44 -18.65
CA VAL A 42 1.07 -7.54 -18.20
C VAL A 42 0.21 -6.99 -19.35
N HIS A 43 0.67 -7.11 -20.59
CA HIS A 43 -0.04 -6.59 -21.78
C HIS A 43 -0.88 -7.65 -22.48
N CYS A 44 -0.35 -8.87 -22.67
CA CYS A 44 -1.01 -9.94 -23.42
C CYS A 44 -1.28 -11.21 -22.61
N GLY A 45 -0.81 -11.31 -21.36
CA GLY A 45 -0.99 -12.49 -20.51
C GLY A 45 -0.09 -13.68 -20.84
N SER A 46 0.75 -13.62 -21.88
CA SER A 46 1.65 -14.71 -22.23
C SER A 46 2.70 -14.98 -21.15
N VAL A 47 3.02 -16.25 -20.93
CA VAL A 47 4.07 -16.71 -20.01
C VAL A 47 5.45 -16.79 -20.66
N ASP A 48 5.56 -16.63 -21.99
CA ASP A 48 6.84 -16.60 -22.69
C ASP A 48 7.49 -15.21 -22.55
N VAL A 49 8.01 -14.97 -21.36
CA VAL A 49 8.67 -13.73 -20.95
C VAL A 49 10.05 -14.04 -20.39
N TYR A 50 11.00 -13.13 -20.62
CA TYR A 50 12.35 -13.29 -20.13
C TYR A 50 12.89 -12.01 -19.50
N LYS A 51 13.78 -12.21 -18.52
CA LYS A 51 14.54 -11.15 -17.86
C LYS A 51 15.52 -10.53 -18.85
N MET A 52 15.42 -9.22 -19.10
CA MET A 52 16.45 -8.53 -19.87
C MET A 52 17.72 -8.36 -19.03
N THR A 53 18.84 -8.70 -19.64
CA THR A 53 20.19 -8.52 -19.11
C THR A 53 20.92 -7.42 -19.88
N ASP A 54 21.93 -6.83 -19.26
CA ASP A 54 22.83 -5.92 -19.95
C ASP A 54 23.77 -6.72 -20.87
N ALA A 55 23.89 -6.30 -22.14
CA ALA A 55 24.72 -7.00 -23.11
C ALA A 55 26.22 -6.95 -22.77
N LYS A 56 26.65 -5.97 -21.97
CA LYS A 56 28.07 -5.79 -21.61
C LYS A 56 28.49 -6.63 -20.41
N THR A 57 27.64 -6.74 -19.39
CA THR A 57 27.97 -7.42 -18.13
C THR A 57 27.31 -8.79 -18.02
N GLY A 58 26.27 -9.08 -18.80
CA GLY A 58 25.46 -10.28 -18.66
C GLY A 58 24.54 -10.27 -17.43
N GLU A 59 24.63 -9.23 -16.58
CA GLU A 59 23.86 -9.10 -15.36
C GLU A 59 22.46 -8.53 -15.64
N ARG A 60 21.60 -8.54 -14.61
CA ARG A 60 20.25 -7.98 -14.68
C ARG A 60 20.31 -6.52 -15.13
N SER A 61 19.48 -6.15 -16.11
CA SER A 61 19.39 -4.75 -16.57
C SER A 61 19.14 -3.82 -15.39
N ARG A 62 19.84 -2.69 -15.32
CA ARG A 62 19.66 -1.64 -14.29
C ARG A 62 18.24 -1.07 -14.24
N ARG A 63 17.45 -1.29 -15.29
CA ARG A 63 16.03 -0.90 -15.39
C ARG A 63 15.05 -2.02 -15.01
N TYR A 64 15.57 -3.20 -14.67
CA TYR A 64 14.80 -4.38 -14.24
C TYR A 64 13.69 -4.78 -15.23
N LEU A 65 14.02 -4.73 -16.52
CA LEU A 65 13.06 -4.95 -17.60
C LEU A 65 12.80 -6.44 -17.83
N TRP A 66 11.55 -6.75 -18.14
CA TRP A 66 11.10 -8.00 -18.75
C TRP A 66 10.72 -7.73 -20.19
N ARG A 67 10.90 -8.73 -21.05
CA ARG A 67 10.43 -8.68 -22.43
C ARG A 67 9.61 -9.92 -22.74
N CYS A 68 8.44 -9.72 -23.34
CA CYS A 68 7.61 -10.80 -23.85
C CYS A 68 8.06 -11.19 -25.25
N ARG A 69 8.06 -12.49 -25.57
CA ARG A 69 8.40 -12.96 -26.93
C ARG A 69 7.24 -12.80 -27.91
N ASP A 70 6.01 -12.98 -27.43
CA ASP A 70 4.81 -12.90 -28.26
C ASP A 70 4.49 -11.47 -28.69
N CYS A 71 4.26 -10.57 -27.73
CA CYS A 71 3.92 -9.18 -28.04
C CYS A 71 5.14 -8.29 -28.25
N LYS A 72 6.36 -8.79 -27.97
CA LYS A 72 7.65 -8.08 -28.09
C LYS A 72 7.79 -6.82 -27.22
N GLN A 73 6.77 -6.49 -26.42
CA GLN A 73 6.76 -5.33 -25.52
C GLN A 73 7.60 -5.58 -24.27
N GLN A 74 8.06 -4.48 -23.68
CA GLN A 74 8.84 -4.47 -22.45
C GLN A 74 7.97 -4.01 -21.29
N PHE A 75 8.16 -4.62 -20.13
CA PHE A 75 7.43 -4.26 -18.93
C PHE A 75 8.33 -4.41 -17.69
N THR A 76 7.87 -3.87 -16.56
CA THR A 76 8.50 -4.05 -15.25
C THR A 76 7.48 -4.56 -14.26
N VAL A 77 7.94 -5.04 -13.11
CA VAL A 77 7.07 -5.42 -11.98
C VAL A 77 6.15 -4.26 -11.53
N ARG A 78 6.47 -3.01 -11.90
CA ARG A 78 5.69 -1.81 -11.55
C ARG A 78 4.39 -1.65 -12.33
N ILE A 79 4.29 -2.15 -13.56
CA ILE A 79 3.15 -1.86 -14.45
C ILE A 79 1.88 -2.56 -13.94
N GLY A 80 0.76 -1.85 -13.84
CA GLY A 80 -0.50 -2.37 -13.29
C GLY A 80 -0.45 -2.58 -11.78
N THR A 81 0.39 -1.85 -11.06
CA THR A 81 0.52 -1.95 -9.59
C THR A 81 0.49 -0.57 -8.92
N VAL A 82 0.39 -0.56 -7.60
CA VAL A 82 0.34 0.70 -6.83
C VAL A 82 1.62 1.52 -6.92
N TYR A 83 2.74 0.94 -7.36
CA TYR A 83 4.01 1.65 -7.55
C TYR A 83 4.32 1.94 -9.02
N GLU A 84 3.35 1.79 -9.92
CA GLU A 84 3.40 2.22 -11.32
C GLU A 84 3.71 3.72 -11.44
N GLU A 85 4.48 4.11 -12.45
CA GLU A 85 4.95 5.50 -12.68
C GLU A 85 5.72 6.16 -11.52
N SER A 86 5.99 5.42 -10.44
CA SER A 86 6.81 5.94 -9.36
C SER A 86 8.28 5.93 -9.80
N ARG A 87 9.02 7.00 -9.47
CA ARG A 87 10.49 7.05 -9.60
C ARG A 87 11.21 6.66 -8.31
N ILE A 88 10.45 6.23 -7.31
CA ILE A 88 10.98 5.79 -6.01
C ILE A 88 11.53 4.37 -6.19
N GLU A 89 12.69 4.10 -5.61
CA GLU A 89 13.30 2.76 -5.55
C GLU A 89 12.37 1.77 -4.82
N LEU A 90 12.28 0.54 -5.32
CA LEU A 90 11.41 -0.51 -4.79
C LEU A 90 11.79 -0.95 -3.38
N ARG A 91 13.05 -0.80 -2.97
CA ARG A 91 13.45 -1.07 -1.57
C ARG A 91 12.69 -0.19 -0.57
N HIS A 92 12.40 1.07 -0.93
CA HIS A 92 11.61 1.97 -0.09
C HIS A 92 10.13 1.58 -0.06
N TRP A 93 9.61 1.05 -1.17
CA TRP A 93 8.27 0.46 -1.20
C TRP A 93 8.18 -0.76 -0.28
N CYS A 94 9.14 -1.68 -0.36
CA CYS A 94 9.20 -2.85 0.52
C CYS A 94 9.24 -2.44 2.00
N TYR A 95 10.09 -1.47 2.36
CA TYR A 95 10.16 -0.95 3.71
C TYR A 95 8.85 -0.35 4.19
N ALA A 96 8.23 0.49 3.36
CA ALA A 96 6.99 1.14 3.73
C ALA A 96 5.80 0.17 3.83
N PHE A 97 5.72 -0.84 2.95
CA PHE A 97 4.75 -1.94 3.10
C PHE A 97 4.97 -2.68 4.41
N TRP A 98 6.23 -3.04 4.70
CA TRP A 98 6.57 -3.74 5.93
C TRP A 98 6.14 -2.95 7.17
N ARG A 99 6.43 -1.65 7.21
CA ARG A 99 6.02 -0.77 8.32
C ARG A 99 4.50 -0.61 8.39
N ALA A 100 3.83 -0.45 7.25
CA ALA A 100 2.38 -0.29 7.20
C ALA A 100 1.65 -1.54 7.72
N CYS A 101 2.12 -2.73 7.39
CA CYS A 101 1.52 -4.00 7.81
C CYS A 101 1.88 -4.39 9.26
N THR A 102 3.09 -4.06 9.73
CA THR A 102 3.54 -4.43 11.09
C THR A 102 3.05 -3.47 12.17
N SER A 103 2.73 -2.23 11.82
CA SER A 103 2.34 -1.23 12.81
C SER A 103 0.86 -1.30 13.16
N LYS A 104 0.57 -1.57 14.44
CA LYS A 104 -0.81 -1.51 14.98
C LYS A 104 -1.41 -0.10 14.92
N LYS A 105 -0.56 0.93 15.04
CA LYS A 105 -0.95 2.35 14.93
C LYS A 105 -0.48 2.84 13.56
N GLY A 106 -1.37 3.32 12.70
CA GLY A 106 -1.03 3.67 11.32
C GLY A 106 0.27 4.49 11.19
N VAL A 107 1.05 4.23 10.15
CA VAL A 107 2.39 4.82 9.98
C VAL A 107 2.31 6.23 9.40
N SER A 108 3.09 7.17 9.96
CA SER A 108 3.13 8.55 9.46
C SER A 108 4.07 8.70 8.25
N ALA A 109 3.74 9.60 7.31
CA ALA A 109 4.63 9.88 6.18
C ALA A 109 5.97 10.50 6.63
N LEU A 110 5.99 11.21 7.77
CA LEU A 110 7.21 11.79 8.33
C LEU A 110 8.14 10.73 8.92
N GLU A 111 7.59 9.65 9.47
CA GLU A 111 8.36 8.48 9.89
C GLU A 111 9.02 7.80 8.69
N ILE A 112 8.26 7.49 7.63
CA ILE A 112 8.82 6.91 6.40
C ILE A 112 9.89 7.82 5.80
N LYS A 113 9.68 9.13 5.76
CA LYS A 113 10.70 10.10 5.32
C LYS A 113 12.02 9.92 6.07
N ARG A 114 11.97 9.79 7.40
CA ARG A 114 13.17 9.64 8.24
C ARG A 114 13.85 8.29 8.06
N HIS A 115 13.10 7.20 7.92
CA HIS A 115 13.72 5.88 7.76
C HIS A 115 14.26 5.65 6.35
N CYS A 116 13.52 6.09 5.34
CA CYS A 116 13.91 5.94 3.93
C CYS A 116 14.83 7.07 3.44
N GLN A 117 15.04 8.14 4.22
CA GLN A 117 15.84 9.31 3.83
C GLN A 117 15.41 9.94 2.49
N ILE A 118 14.11 9.90 2.20
CA ILE A 118 13.51 10.46 0.97
C ILE A 118 12.86 11.81 1.22
N SER A 119 12.42 12.48 0.16
CA SER A 119 11.62 13.71 0.29
C SER A 119 10.28 13.43 0.99
N TYR A 120 9.76 14.42 1.72
CA TYR A 120 8.43 14.28 2.34
C TYR A 120 7.33 14.05 1.30
N LYS A 121 7.42 14.70 0.13
CA LYS A 121 6.48 14.52 -0.98
C LYS A 121 6.47 13.08 -1.48
N SER A 122 7.65 12.46 -1.60
CA SER A 122 7.80 11.06 -1.99
C SER A 122 7.22 10.12 -0.94
N ALA A 123 7.51 10.35 0.34
CA ALA A 123 6.96 9.55 1.44
C ALA A 123 5.44 9.66 1.52
N LEU A 124 4.89 10.86 1.31
CA LEU A 124 3.44 11.08 1.29
C LEU A 124 2.77 10.39 0.11
N PHE A 125 3.35 10.52 -1.09
CA PHE A 125 2.89 9.84 -2.31
C PHE A 125 2.80 8.33 -2.11
N LEU A 126 3.90 7.74 -1.62
CA LEU A 126 4.02 6.31 -1.38
C LEU A 126 2.97 5.84 -0.36
N MET A 127 2.88 6.51 0.80
CA MET A 127 1.94 6.11 1.85
C MET A 127 0.48 6.24 1.44
N ASN A 128 0.13 7.22 0.60
CA ASN A 128 -1.24 7.35 0.11
C ASN A 128 -1.62 6.17 -0.80
N ARG A 129 -0.71 5.74 -1.68
CA ARG A 129 -0.96 4.59 -2.56
C ARG A 129 -1.01 3.27 -1.79
N ILE A 130 -0.16 3.08 -0.78
CA ILE A 130 -0.25 1.90 0.10
C ILE A 130 -1.59 1.87 0.81
N ARG A 131 -2.04 2.98 1.40
CA ARG A 131 -3.34 3.04 2.08
C ARG A 131 -4.52 2.83 1.14
N PHE A 132 -4.41 3.30 -0.10
CA PHE A 132 -5.39 3.01 -1.14
C PHE A 132 -5.44 1.50 -1.45
N ALA A 133 -4.28 0.87 -1.61
CA ALA A 133 -4.17 -0.58 -1.85
C ALA A 133 -4.69 -1.44 -0.69
N MET A 134 -4.57 -0.95 0.55
CA MET A 134 -5.08 -1.61 1.75
C MET A 134 -6.56 -1.29 2.03
N ALA A 135 -7.19 -0.40 1.25
CA ALA A 135 -8.59 -0.10 1.44
C ALA A 135 -9.43 -1.33 1.07
N PRO A 136 -10.42 -1.73 1.90
CA PRO A 136 -11.29 -2.86 1.56
C PRO A 136 -12.11 -2.55 0.31
N ASP A 137 -12.28 -3.56 -0.55
CA ASP A 137 -13.10 -3.50 -1.75
C ASP A 137 -14.55 -3.02 -1.46
N ASP A 138 -15.23 -2.54 -2.49
CA ASP A 138 -16.58 -1.98 -2.40
C ASP A 138 -17.63 -3.02 -1.99
N TYR A 139 -17.37 -4.31 -2.19
CA TYR A 139 -18.26 -5.37 -1.73
C TYR A 139 -18.09 -5.60 -0.23
N ARG A 140 -18.97 -4.95 0.53
CA ARG A 140 -19.03 -5.05 1.98
C ARG A 140 -20.34 -5.70 2.37
N PRO A 141 -20.33 -6.92 2.96
CA PRO A 141 -21.55 -7.49 3.51
C PRO A 141 -22.16 -6.53 4.55
N GLN A 142 -23.48 -6.59 4.67
CA GLN A 142 -24.20 -5.82 5.68
C GLN A 142 -23.68 -6.19 7.07
N LEU A 143 -23.56 -5.19 7.95
CA LEU A 143 -23.22 -5.44 9.35
C LEU A 143 -24.38 -6.16 10.02
N THR A 144 -24.08 -7.15 10.86
CA THR A 144 -25.07 -7.96 11.58
C THR A 144 -24.98 -7.76 13.09
N GLY A 145 -26.02 -8.17 13.82
CA GLY A 145 -26.02 -8.12 15.28
C GLY A 145 -26.02 -6.70 15.86
N THR A 146 -25.16 -6.44 16.85
CA THR A 146 -25.08 -5.13 17.52
C THR A 146 -24.07 -4.25 16.80
N VAL A 147 -24.56 -3.17 16.21
CA VAL A 147 -23.78 -2.16 15.51
C VAL A 147 -23.77 -0.86 16.32
N GLU A 148 -22.58 -0.35 16.61
CA GLU A 148 -22.38 0.95 17.23
C GLU A 148 -22.08 1.97 16.13
N CYS A 149 -22.83 3.07 16.12
CA CYS A 149 -22.73 4.11 15.10
C CYS A 149 -22.22 5.41 15.73
N ASP A 150 -21.31 6.09 15.05
CA ASP A 150 -20.77 7.38 15.48
C ASP A 150 -20.46 8.26 14.26
N GLU A 151 -20.34 9.57 14.46
CA GLU A 151 -20.03 10.55 13.44
C GLU A 151 -18.76 11.33 13.76
N VAL A 152 -17.89 11.48 12.75
CA VAL A 152 -16.68 12.29 12.86
C VAL A 152 -16.63 13.36 11.79
N TYR A 153 -16.24 14.57 12.18
CA TYR A 153 -16.17 15.72 11.28
C TYR A 153 -14.73 16.01 10.86
N ILE A 154 -14.41 15.68 9.62
CA ILE A 154 -13.06 15.79 9.05
C ILE A 154 -12.97 17.04 8.18
N GLY A 155 -11.96 17.87 8.43
CA GLY A 155 -11.74 19.08 7.65
C GLY A 155 -10.61 19.93 8.21
N PRO A 156 -10.23 20.99 7.48
CA PRO A 156 -9.11 21.85 7.87
C PRO A 156 -9.33 22.44 9.25
N ARG A 157 -8.21 22.77 9.92
CA ARG A 157 -8.26 23.55 11.15
C ARG A 157 -8.91 24.90 10.84
N LYS A 158 -9.83 25.35 11.70
CA LYS A 158 -10.52 26.64 11.52
C LYS A 158 -9.49 27.77 11.37
N PRO A 159 -9.64 28.67 10.39
CA PRO A 159 -8.90 29.92 10.36
C PRO A 159 -9.19 30.71 11.65
N ARG A 160 -8.18 31.30 12.28
CA ARG A 160 -8.33 32.05 13.54
C ARG A 160 -9.34 33.21 13.47
N PHE A 161 -9.70 33.67 12.28
CA PHE A 161 -10.44 34.93 12.05
C PHE A 161 -11.70 34.79 11.18
N ARG A 162 -12.17 33.59 10.85
CA ARG A 162 -13.46 33.39 10.17
C ARG A 162 -14.47 32.78 11.15
N GLY A 163 -15.71 33.26 11.07
CA GLY A 163 -16.79 33.09 12.05
C GLY A 163 -17.02 31.69 12.60
N ALA A 164 -17.79 31.64 13.69
CA ALA A 164 -18.01 30.45 14.49
C ALA A 164 -18.73 29.34 13.69
N SER A 165 -17.98 28.40 13.10
CA SER A 165 -18.51 27.04 13.00
C SER A 165 -18.67 26.55 14.43
N GLY A 166 -19.80 25.96 14.81
CA GLY A 166 -19.91 25.32 16.11
C GLY A 166 -19.23 23.95 16.13
N PRO A 167 -19.25 23.23 17.26
CA PRO A 167 -18.82 21.84 17.37
C PRO A 167 -19.86 20.85 16.79
N GLY A 168 -19.43 19.61 16.53
CA GLY A 168 -20.34 18.54 16.04
C GLY A 168 -21.05 18.93 14.74
N ARG A 169 -22.35 18.61 14.63
CA ARG A 169 -23.22 18.86 13.45
C ARG A 169 -23.22 20.30 12.94
N SER A 170 -22.99 21.28 13.82
CA SER A 170 -22.96 22.72 13.46
C SER A 170 -21.66 23.17 12.78
N THR A 171 -20.79 22.23 12.38
CA THR A 171 -19.54 22.52 11.68
C THR A 171 -19.70 22.48 10.18
N SER A 172 -18.87 23.25 9.47
CA SER A 172 -18.76 23.21 8.00
C SER A 172 -17.79 22.13 7.51
N LYS A 173 -17.27 21.29 8.41
CA LYS A 173 -16.40 20.16 8.05
C LYS A 173 -17.22 19.01 7.50
N THR A 174 -16.59 18.21 6.66
CA THR A 174 -17.21 17.04 6.04
C THR A 174 -17.58 16.01 7.13
N PRO A 175 -18.87 15.66 7.27
CA PRO A 175 -19.26 14.58 8.15
C PRO A 175 -18.89 13.22 7.55
N VAL A 176 -18.34 12.36 8.39
CA VAL A 176 -18.04 10.96 8.08
C VAL A 176 -18.78 10.12 9.10
N PHE A 177 -19.76 9.37 8.61
CA PHE A 177 -20.50 8.39 9.39
C PHE A 177 -19.65 7.13 9.52
N CYS A 178 -19.56 6.59 10.72
CA CYS A 178 -18.86 5.36 11.04
C CYS A 178 -19.84 4.40 11.73
N ALA A 179 -19.80 3.13 11.35
CA ALA A 179 -20.55 2.05 11.99
C ALA A 179 -19.61 0.88 12.24
N VAL A 180 -19.61 0.35 13.46
CA VAL A 180 -18.76 -0.78 13.85
C VAL A 180 -19.61 -1.89 14.44
N GLU A 181 -19.48 -3.09 13.90
CA GLU A 181 -20.05 -4.29 14.52
C GLU A 181 -19.18 -4.69 15.72
N ARG A 182 -19.81 -5.03 16.85
CA ARG A 182 -19.05 -5.47 18.03
C ARG A 182 -18.20 -6.69 17.72
N GLN A 183 -16.89 -6.57 17.95
CA GLN A 183 -15.89 -7.59 17.58
C GLN A 183 -15.85 -7.93 16.08
N GLY A 184 -16.38 -7.05 15.24
CA GLY A 184 -16.48 -7.24 13.81
C GLY A 184 -15.87 -6.09 13.01
N GLU A 185 -16.46 -5.86 11.85
CA GLU A 185 -15.92 -4.94 10.85
C GLU A 185 -16.37 -3.50 11.06
N LEU A 186 -15.50 -2.56 10.67
CA LEU A 186 -15.81 -1.12 10.64
C LEU A 186 -16.20 -0.69 9.22
N ARG A 187 -17.30 0.04 9.13
CA ARG A 187 -17.78 0.73 7.93
C ARG A 187 -17.67 2.24 8.16
N ARG A 188 -17.25 2.96 7.13
CA ARG A 188 -17.21 4.43 7.15
C ARG A 188 -17.67 4.97 5.82
N ARG A 189 -18.46 6.04 5.84
CA ARG A 189 -18.99 6.69 4.65
C ARG A 189 -18.98 8.20 4.83
N VAL A 190 -18.48 8.91 3.82
CA VAL A 190 -18.68 10.35 3.72
C VAL A 190 -20.16 10.60 3.44
N VAL A 191 -20.82 11.38 4.29
CA VAL A 191 -22.24 11.71 4.14
C VAL A 191 -22.39 13.20 3.86
N ALA A 192 -23.49 13.58 3.19
CA ALA A 192 -23.77 14.98 2.91
C ALA A 192 -24.24 15.72 4.18
N ASP A 193 -25.02 15.03 5.01
CA ASP A 193 -25.56 15.55 6.26
C ASP A 193 -25.77 14.39 7.27
N VAL A 194 -25.75 14.72 8.56
CA VAL A 194 -26.08 13.81 9.65
C VAL A 194 -27.35 14.35 10.31
N THR A 195 -28.49 13.80 9.89
CA THR A 195 -29.82 14.19 10.40
C THR A 195 -30.05 13.73 11.82
#